data_AF-A0A448YGR0-F1
#
_entry.id   AF-A0A448YGR0-F1
#
_cell.length_a   1.000
_cell.length_b   1.000
_cell.length_c   1.000
_cell.angle_alpha   90.00
_cell.angle_beta   90.00
_cell.angle_gamma   90.00
#
_symmetry.space_group_name_H-M   'P 1'
#
loop_
_entity.id
_entity.type
_entity.pdbx_description
1 polymer ?
#
loop_
_entity_poly.entity_id
_entity_poly.type
_entity_poly.pdbx_seq_one_letter_code
_entity_poly.pdbx_strand_id
1 'polypeptide(L)'
;MIELPSQPQCSLNRDVLQPYIKKALNKCKGQHCLKVNPATKELVLASDQSKPGTLFLEAPLILLPEFELLNLMELGKCCAYCGCVLKVDDLGRMRDKKPTKKPPSSKDSKLSRYLKGLDCDECPLRWCSDECKDADTMHSLLHHRPENKSGTHQFVDSSQKQKDSFNYSKWVELRKYILGNNLEICYYGVMAILRIYYDPSIKEPYEGLRTLRDATDDQIVEFLTEECEYDDDNEDDDLTLEMLHECHSLLQSCFKKLDLSFNQFLHYLVAYKLNNFGGCIYLVASSLVRSPSDDANCRIELYDHEASDRRDSFTVKPVSLHSVELIQQSFLDKNSKTPLYTTTGSLGTSKKILRVFGVSRMKKGEVLTIKDSDYSIPQQSEDEFAVESLYSDEEASKYSASSLFQSKKRTASFTSSGSSFGEGIIKYNRSQIKEMLQQLSLESDIEEEEGDAEVANFTLQVPATFGRARSKSVRFDDVQEEH
;
A
#
# COMPACT_ATOMS: atom_id res chain seq x y z
N MET A 1 -35.53 5.51 19.60
CA MET A 1 -34.16 5.89 19.20
C MET A 1 -33.22 5.01 20.00
N ILE A 2 -32.64 4.00 19.37
CA ILE A 2 -31.55 3.25 19.96
C ILE A 2 -30.32 4.09 19.63
N GLU A 3 -29.68 4.68 20.63
CA GLU A 3 -28.39 5.33 20.44
C GLU A 3 -27.41 4.24 19.99
N LEU A 4 -26.90 4.36 18.77
CA LEU A 4 -25.80 3.52 18.30
C LEU A 4 -24.65 3.67 19.31
N PRO A 5 -24.00 2.57 19.72
CA PRO A 5 -22.85 2.65 20.59
C PRO A 5 -21.83 3.60 19.94
N SER A 6 -21.39 4.60 20.70
CA SER A 6 -20.36 5.52 20.26
C SER A 6 -19.12 4.71 19.85
N GLN A 7 -18.68 4.83 18.59
CA GLN A 7 -17.47 4.15 18.12
C GLN A 7 -16.33 4.37 19.14
N PRO A 8 -15.58 3.31 19.50
CA PRO A 8 -14.55 3.40 20.51
C PRO A 8 -13.51 4.44 20.10
N GLN A 9 -13.23 5.38 21.01
CA GLN A 9 -12.32 6.48 20.72
C GLN A 9 -10.89 5.94 20.53
N CYS A 10 -10.32 6.17 19.35
CA CYS A 10 -8.94 5.80 19.06
C CYS A 10 -7.97 6.87 19.59
N SER A 11 -6.97 6.47 20.38
CA SER A 11 -5.98 7.42 20.92
C SER A 11 -4.56 6.91 20.80
N LEU A 12 -3.62 7.85 20.64
CA LEU A 12 -2.19 7.59 20.55
C LEU A 12 -1.56 7.79 21.94
N ASN A 13 -0.75 6.84 22.41
CA ASN A 13 -0.01 7.03 23.66
C ASN A 13 1.25 7.86 23.42
N ARG A 14 1.04 9.18 23.33
CA ARG A 14 2.10 10.16 23.07
C ARG A 14 3.23 10.09 24.10
N ASP A 15 2.95 9.68 25.33
CA ASP A 15 3.94 9.67 26.41
C ASP A 15 4.98 8.57 26.22
N VAL A 16 4.53 7.42 25.70
CA VAL A 16 5.40 6.31 25.33
C VAL A 16 6.14 6.61 24.03
N LEU A 17 5.49 7.16 23.01
CA LEU A 17 6.11 7.38 21.68
C LEU A 17 7.14 8.51 21.65
N GLN A 18 6.90 9.58 22.40
CA GLN A 18 7.66 10.83 22.37
C GLN A 18 9.18 10.67 22.46
N PRO A 19 9.72 9.90 23.43
CA PRO A 19 11.15 9.68 23.55
C PRO A 19 11.76 9.05 22.30
N TYR A 20 11.06 8.11 21.67
CA TYR A 20 11.53 7.40 20.47
C TYR A 20 11.52 8.30 19.24
N ILE A 21 10.43 9.05 19.03
CA ILE A 21 10.34 10.02 17.94
C ILE A 21 11.42 11.09 18.09
N LYS A 22 11.59 11.67 19.30
CA LYS A 22 12.66 12.65 19.56
C LYS A 22 14.04 12.06 19.29
N LYS A 23 14.29 10.81 19.68
CA LYS A 23 15.55 10.12 19.43
C LYS A 23 15.80 9.94 17.93
N ALA A 24 14.79 9.52 17.16
CA ALA A 24 14.87 9.37 15.70
C ALA A 24 15.16 10.71 15.00
N LEU A 25 14.37 11.76 15.32
CA LEU A 25 14.58 13.10 14.75
C LEU A 25 15.95 13.67 15.12
N ASN A 26 16.41 13.50 16.36
CA ASN A 26 17.71 14.02 16.78
C ASN A 26 18.91 13.35 16.08
N LYS A 27 18.77 12.10 15.64
CA LYS A 27 19.83 11.41 14.87
C LYS A 27 19.92 11.93 13.43
N CYS A 28 18.82 12.39 12.87
CA CYS A 28 18.69 12.82 11.48
C CYS A 28 18.62 14.35 11.35
N LYS A 29 19.25 15.09 12.27
CA LYS A 29 19.25 16.56 12.24
C LYS A 29 19.72 17.09 10.88
N GLY A 30 18.90 17.94 10.27
CA GLY A 30 19.17 18.52 8.95
C GLY A 30 18.53 17.77 7.78
N GLN A 31 17.97 16.57 8.00
CA GLN A 31 17.31 15.76 6.97
C GLN A 31 15.78 15.92 6.98
N HIS A 32 15.23 16.62 7.97
CA HIS A 32 13.80 16.85 8.16
C HIS A 32 13.54 18.27 8.68
N CYS A 33 12.30 18.73 8.54
CA CYS A 33 11.86 20.05 9.03
C CYS A 33 10.97 19.94 10.27
N LEU A 34 11.21 18.93 11.11
CA LEU A 34 10.32 18.56 12.21
C LEU A 34 10.90 18.87 13.58
N LYS A 35 10.02 19.22 14.51
CA LYS A 35 10.28 19.19 15.94
C LYS A 35 9.05 18.68 16.67
N VAL A 36 9.22 18.44 17.95
CA VAL A 36 8.17 17.94 18.80
C VAL A 36 7.73 19.04 19.77
N ASN A 37 6.44 19.36 19.81
CA ASN A 37 5.90 20.35 20.72
C ASN A 37 5.97 19.82 22.16
N PRO A 38 6.64 20.50 23.10
CA PRO A 38 6.78 20.02 24.48
C PRO A 38 5.45 20.03 25.26
N ALA A 39 4.51 20.91 24.90
CA ALA A 39 3.23 21.04 25.60
C ALA A 39 2.20 20.04 25.09
N THR A 40 1.96 20.00 23.77
CA THR A 40 0.93 19.13 23.17
C THR A 40 1.43 17.74 22.83
N LYS A 41 2.76 17.53 22.85
CA LYS A 41 3.41 16.28 22.44
C LYS A 41 3.12 15.89 20.97
N GLU A 42 2.76 16.87 20.14
CA GLU A 42 2.51 16.69 18.71
C GLU A 42 3.74 17.01 17.85
N LEU A 43 3.76 16.46 16.64
CA LEU A 43 4.73 16.84 15.62
C LEU A 43 4.35 18.19 15.03
N VAL A 44 5.31 19.10 15.03
CA VAL A 44 5.15 20.43 14.47
C VAL A 44 6.32 20.78 13.58
N LEU A 45 6.09 21.73 12.68
CA LEU A 45 7.13 22.22 11.79
C LEU A 45 8.22 23.01 12.55
N ALA A 46 9.49 22.73 12.27
CA ALA A 46 10.63 23.38 12.91
C ALA A 46 10.97 24.76 12.31
N SER A 47 10.65 24.95 11.03
CA SER A 47 10.95 26.15 10.23
C SER A 47 9.86 26.37 9.19
N ASP A 48 9.55 27.63 8.85
CA ASP A 48 8.57 27.94 7.81
C ASP A 48 8.88 27.21 6.49
N GLN A 49 7.83 26.72 5.84
CA GLN A 49 7.88 26.15 4.49
C GLN A 49 7.12 27.08 3.57
N SER A 50 7.86 27.79 2.70
CA SER A 50 7.28 28.77 1.77
C SER A 50 6.56 28.13 0.59
N LYS A 51 6.87 26.86 0.28
CA LYS A 51 6.31 26.09 -0.82
C LYS A 51 5.94 24.68 -0.35
N PRO A 52 4.99 24.01 -1.03
CA PRO A 52 4.76 22.58 -0.88
C PRO A 52 6.05 21.79 -1.13
N GLY A 53 6.22 20.67 -0.44
CA GLY A 53 7.45 19.89 -0.56
C GLY A 53 7.51 18.72 0.41
N THR A 54 8.52 17.87 0.24
CA THR A 54 8.79 16.80 1.20
C THR A 54 9.07 17.41 2.56
N LEU A 55 8.43 16.93 3.62
CA LEU A 55 8.77 17.30 5.00
C LEU A 55 9.84 16.35 5.54
N PHE A 56 9.62 15.05 5.36
CA PHE A 56 10.54 13.98 5.72
C PHE A 56 10.25 12.70 4.91
N LEU A 57 11.25 11.83 4.87
CA LEU A 57 11.11 10.44 4.44
C LEU A 57 11.23 9.55 5.68
N GLU A 58 10.53 8.43 5.74
CA GLU A 58 10.58 7.49 6.85
C GLU A 58 10.70 6.06 6.35
N ALA A 59 11.65 5.30 6.91
CA ALA A 59 11.74 3.86 6.71
C ALA A 59 10.79 3.13 7.68
N PRO A 60 10.21 1.99 7.28
CA PRO A 60 9.26 1.26 8.12
C PRO A 60 9.91 0.78 9.43
N LEU A 61 9.18 0.96 10.54
CA LEU A 61 9.48 0.34 11.83
C LEU A 61 9.36 -1.19 11.72
N ILE A 62 8.27 -1.64 11.09
CA ILE A 62 8.00 -3.04 10.74
C ILE A 62 7.58 -3.04 9.27
N LEU A 63 8.31 -3.78 8.44
CA LEU A 63 7.99 -3.99 7.04
C LEU A 63 7.33 -5.36 6.91
N LEU A 64 6.09 -5.40 6.42
CA LEU A 64 5.43 -6.64 6.01
C LEU A 64 5.04 -6.56 4.51
N PRO A 65 5.26 -7.64 3.76
CA PRO A 65 4.75 -7.76 2.40
C PRO A 65 3.22 -7.87 2.42
N GLU A 66 2.56 -7.50 1.33
CA GLU A 66 1.10 -7.62 1.22
C GLU A 66 0.67 -9.10 1.27
N PHE A 67 -0.47 -9.35 1.91
CA PHE A 67 -0.98 -10.69 2.18
C PHE A 67 -1.24 -11.49 0.89
N GLU A 68 -1.77 -10.82 -0.14
CA GLU A 68 -2.03 -11.42 -1.45
C GLU A 68 -0.74 -11.92 -2.15
N LEU A 69 0.40 -11.29 -1.84
CA LEU A 69 1.68 -11.62 -2.46
C LEU A 69 2.35 -12.85 -1.82
N LEU A 70 1.84 -13.36 -0.69
CA LEU A 70 2.49 -14.46 0.04
C LEU A 70 2.64 -15.73 -0.80
N ASN A 71 1.63 -16.07 -1.61
CA ASN A 71 1.70 -17.21 -2.53
C ASN A 71 2.75 -16.97 -3.62
N LEU A 72 2.86 -15.75 -4.15
CA LEU A 72 3.88 -15.40 -5.14
C LEU A 72 5.29 -15.41 -4.56
N MET A 73 5.44 -15.03 -3.29
CA MET A 73 6.70 -15.15 -2.56
C MET A 73 7.13 -16.60 -2.45
N GLU A 74 6.23 -17.52 -2.07
CA GLU A 74 6.54 -18.97 -2.00
C GLU A 74 7.00 -19.56 -3.34
N LEU A 75 6.48 -19.03 -4.44
CA LEU A 75 6.88 -19.41 -5.80
C LEU A 75 8.19 -18.75 -6.25
N GLY A 76 8.82 -17.94 -5.39
CA GLY A 76 10.05 -17.20 -5.69
C GLY A 76 9.83 -16.11 -6.75
N LYS A 77 8.59 -15.62 -6.90
CA LYS A 77 8.22 -14.55 -7.84
C LYS A 77 8.27 -13.16 -7.22
N CYS A 78 8.15 -13.08 -5.89
CA CYS A 78 8.30 -11.85 -5.13
C CYS A 78 9.44 -11.97 -4.13
N CYS A 79 10.00 -10.84 -3.72
CA CYS A 79 11.02 -10.76 -2.68
C CYS A 79 10.45 -11.31 -1.36
N ALA A 80 11.18 -12.25 -0.74
CA ALA A 80 10.81 -12.90 0.51
C ALA A 80 10.73 -11.94 1.70
N TYR A 81 11.42 -10.79 1.63
CA TYR A 81 11.37 -9.76 2.67
C TYR A 81 10.34 -8.68 2.36
N CYS A 82 10.49 -8.00 1.23
CA CYS A 82 9.74 -6.77 0.95
C CYS A 82 8.49 -6.96 0.07
N GLY A 83 8.26 -8.15 -0.46
CA GLY A 83 7.13 -8.45 -1.35
C GLY A 83 7.26 -7.90 -2.76
N CYS A 84 8.25 -7.05 -3.06
CA CYS A 84 8.44 -6.50 -4.41
C CYS A 84 8.55 -7.62 -5.45
N VAL A 85 7.82 -7.48 -6.56
CA VAL A 85 7.86 -8.42 -7.67
C VAL A 85 9.29 -8.49 -8.21
N LEU A 86 9.83 -9.71 -8.26
CA LEU A 86 11.13 -9.94 -8.85
C LEU A 86 10.93 -9.94 -10.36
N LYS A 87 11.51 -8.94 -11.03
CA LYS A 87 11.66 -8.95 -12.49
C LYS A 87 12.55 -10.14 -12.83
N VAL A 88 11.94 -11.31 -13.03
CA VAL A 88 12.64 -12.43 -13.63
C VAL A 88 12.92 -12.00 -15.05
N ASP A 89 14.19 -11.72 -15.35
CA ASP A 89 14.67 -11.52 -16.72
C ASP A 89 14.51 -12.81 -17.52
N ASP A 90 13.27 -13.19 -17.82
CA ASP A 90 12.90 -13.89 -19.02
C ASP A 90 12.75 -12.84 -20.15
N LEU A 91 13.78 -12.01 -20.34
CA LEU A 91 13.86 -11.01 -21.41
C LEU A 91 12.63 -10.08 -21.57
N GLY A 92 11.95 -9.68 -20.50
CA GLY A 92 10.98 -8.57 -20.50
C GLY A 92 9.94 -8.57 -21.64
N ARG A 93 9.57 -9.73 -22.18
CA ARG A 93 8.58 -9.86 -23.25
C ARG A 93 7.49 -10.79 -22.79
N MET A 94 6.31 -10.25 -22.49
CA MET A 94 5.07 -11.02 -22.61
C MET A 94 5.04 -11.67 -24.00
N ARG A 95 4.82 -12.98 -24.06
CA ARG A 95 4.89 -13.79 -25.29
C ARG A 95 3.70 -13.49 -26.21
N ASP A 96 3.72 -12.36 -26.90
CA ASP A 96 2.82 -12.11 -28.05
C ASP A 96 3.46 -12.43 -29.39
N LYS A 97 4.74 -12.81 -29.41
CA LYS A 97 5.43 -13.19 -30.66
C LYS A 97 5.66 -14.68 -30.70
N LYS A 98 5.01 -15.32 -31.68
CA LYS A 98 5.13 -16.73 -32.05
C LYS A 98 6.59 -17.21 -31.94
N PRO A 99 6.80 -18.43 -31.40
CA PRO A 99 8.13 -18.95 -31.08
C PRO A 99 9.02 -18.98 -32.32
N THR A 100 10.07 -18.17 -32.33
CA THR A 100 11.15 -18.33 -33.31
C THR A 100 11.92 -19.60 -32.98
N LYS A 101 11.98 -20.53 -33.94
CA LYS A 101 12.70 -21.83 -33.89
C LYS A 101 14.24 -21.68 -33.83
N LYS A 102 14.77 -20.84 -32.95
CA LYS A 102 16.21 -20.85 -32.64
C LYS A 102 16.38 -21.38 -31.22
N PRO A 103 17.09 -22.51 -31.03
CA PRO A 103 17.42 -22.97 -29.70
C PRO A 103 18.28 -21.89 -29.02
N PRO A 104 18.00 -21.53 -27.75
CA PRO A 104 18.82 -20.57 -27.03
C PRO A 104 20.25 -21.12 -26.89
N SER A 105 21.23 -20.26 -27.13
CA SER A 105 22.65 -20.54 -26.88
C SER A 105 22.85 -21.03 -25.45
N SER A 106 23.60 -22.12 -25.27
CA SER A 106 23.86 -22.77 -23.98
C SER A 106 24.58 -21.90 -22.92
N LYS A 107 24.94 -20.66 -23.27
CA LYS A 107 25.53 -19.66 -22.37
C LYS A 107 24.50 -18.67 -21.80
N ASP A 108 23.39 -18.41 -22.51
CA ASP A 108 22.33 -17.50 -22.02
C ASP A 108 21.36 -18.20 -21.07
N SER A 109 21.24 -19.53 -21.14
CA SER A 109 20.41 -20.32 -20.21
C SER A 109 20.98 -20.42 -18.78
N LYS A 110 22.14 -19.81 -18.52
CA LYS A 110 22.74 -19.67 -17.18
C LYS A 110 22.62 -18.24 -16.64
N LEU A 111 22.42 -17.24 -17.51
CA LEU A 111 22.29 -15.84 -17.10
C LEU A 111 20.91 -15.55 -16.49
N SER A 112 19.86 -16.25 -16.95
CA SER A 112 18.52 -16.23 -16.33
C SER A 112 18.42 -17.07 -15.05
N ARG A 113 19.52 -17.67 -14.58
CA ARG A 113 19.47 -18.79 -13.62
C ARG A 113 20.00 -18.51 -12.22
N TYR A 114 20.62 -17.36 -11.95
CA TYR A 114 21.12 -17.03 -10.61
C TYR A 114 21.18 -15.51 -10.40
N LEU A 115 20.26 -14.98 -9.58
CA LEU A 115 20.50 -13.74 -8.86
C LEU A 115 21.61 -14.05 -7.83
N LYS A 116 22.87 -13.94 -8.26
CA LYS A 116 24.08 -14.35 -7.51
C LYS A 116 23.98 -13.98 -6.02
N GLY A 117 23.81 -14.99 -5.15
CA GLY A 117 23.82 -14.80 -3.70
C GLY A 117 22.53 -14.26 -3.08
N LEU A 118 21.49 -13.97 -3.87
CA LEU A 118 20.18 -13.49 -3.39
C LEU A 118 19.09 -14.56 -3.41
N ASP A 119 19.44 -15.80 -3.73
CA ASP A 119 18.55 -16.94 -3.58
C ASP A 119 18.85 -17.63 -2.24
N CYS A 120 17.84 -18.29 -1.66
CA CYS A 120 18.06 -19.21 -0.56
C CYS A 120 18.53 -20.57 -1.10
N ASP A 121 19.50 -21.20 -0.44
CA ASP A 121 20.04 -22.50 -0.85
C ASP A 121 19.13 -23.68 -0.42
N GLU A 122 18.21 -23.45 0.53
CA GLU A 122 17.37 -24.50 1.12
C GLU A 122 15.90 -24.43 0.67
N CYS A 123 15.40 -23.27 0.24
CA CYS A 123 14.01 -23.07 -0.16
C CYS A 123 13.86 -22.20 -1.42
N PRO A 124 12.67 -22.18 -2.06
CA PRO A 124 12.47 -21.45 -3.32
C PRO A 124 12.47 -19.92 -3.19
N LEU A 125 12.51 -19.40 -1.97
CA LEU A 125 12.44 -17.97 -1.66
C LEU A 125 13.70 -17.22 -2.12
N ARG A 126 13.51 -15.95 -2.47
CA ARG A 126 14.55 -15.09 -3.06
C ARG A 126 14.43 -13.66 -2.56
N TRP A 127 15.51 -12.89 -2.61
CA TRP A 127 15.54 -11.48 -2.24
C TRP A 127 15.83 -10.59 -3.45
N CYS A 128 15.29 -9.37 -3.43
CA CYS A 128 15.54 -8.39 -4.50
C CYS A 128 16.88 -7.64 -4.34
N SER A 129 17.49 -7.69 -3.16
CA SER A 129 18.76 -7.02 -2.84
C SER A 129 19.43 -7.66 -1.62
N ASP A 130 20.73 -7.41 -1.45
CA ASP A 130 21.47 -7.83 -0.25
C ASP A 130 20.88 -7.19 1.02
N GLU A 131 20.44 -5.94 0.93
CA GLU A 131 19.73 -5.24 2.03
C GLU A 131 18.51 -6.03 2.51
N CYS A 132 17.69 -6.55 1.57
CA CYS A 132 16.52 -7.35 1.91
C CYS A 132 16.91 -8.70 2.48
N LYS A 133 17.96 -9.34 1.95
CA LYS A 133 18.45 -10.62 2.44
C LYS A 133 18.98 -10.50 3.87
N ASP A 134 19.77 -9.48 4.14
CA ASP A 134 20.32 -9.22 5.47
C ASP A 134 19.20 -8.86 6.45
N ALA A 135 18.21 -8.06 6.03
CA ALA A 135 17.09 -7.63 6.86
C ALA A 135 16.10 -8.75 7.22
N ASP A 136 16.06 -9.84 6.43
CA ASP A 136 15.22 -11.02 6.64
C ASP A 136 15.78 -11.94 7.73
N THR A 137 15.87 -11.42 8.95
CA THR A 137 16.49 -12.10 10.09
C THR A 137 15.73 -13.33 10.59
N MET A 138 14.50 -13.55 10.13
CA MET A 138 13.65 -14.67 10.54
C MET A 138 13.47 -15.72 9.44
N HIS A 139 14.14 -15.57 8.29
CA HIS A 139 14.00 -16.46 7.14
C HIS A 139 14.16 -17.95 7.49
N SER A 140 15.32 -18.31 8.04
CA SER A 140 15.67 -19.69 8.37
C SER A 140 14.72 -20.27 9.42
N LEU A 141 14.29 -19.45 10.37
CA LEU A 141 13.33 -19.82 11.41
C LEU A 141 11.97 -20.20 10.81
N LEU A 142 11.43 -19.37 9.92
CA LEU A 142 10.05 -19.47 9.44
C LEU A 142 9.92 -20.38 8.20
N HIS A 143 10.99 -20.57 7.43
CA HIS A 143 10.91 -21.28 6.16
C HIS A 143 11.71 -22.59 6.11
N HIS A 144 12.74 -22.76 6.93
CA HIS A 144 13.57 -23.96 6.87
C HIS A 144 13.15 -24.98 7.91
N ARG A 145 13.11 -26.25 7.52
CA ARG A 145 12.85 -27.32 8.48
C ARG A 145 14.12 -27.59 9.30
N PRO A 146 14.06 -27.58 10.63
CA PRO A 146 15.21 -27.92 11.46
C PRO A 146 15.62 -29.39 11.26
N GLU A 147 16.92 -29.66 11.17
CA GLU A 147 17.47 -31.01 11.00
C GLU A 147 17.43 -31.86 12.28
N ASN A 148 17.14 -31.25 13.43
CA ASN A 148 17.12 -31.97 14.70
C ASN A 148 15.85 -32.82 14.87
N LYS A 149 15.98 -33.88 15.68
CA LYS A 149 14.87 -34.83 15.95
C LYS A 149 13.67 -34.17 16.63
N SER A 150 13.87 -33.06 17.34
CA SER A 150 12.79 -32.34 18.03
C SER A 150 11.95 -31.48 17.10
N GLY A 151 12.40 -31.22 15.86
CA GLY A 151 11.67 -30.36 14.93
C GLY A 151 11.64 -28.89 15.36
N THR A 152 12.61 -28.44 16.16
CA THR A 152 12.60 -27.12 16.80
C THR A 152 13.83 -26.30 16.48
N HIS A 153 13.66 -25.03 16.13
CA HIS A 153 14.76 -24.07 16.04
C HIS A 153 15.12 -23.48 17.40
N GLN A 154 16.35 -23.01 17.54
CA GLN A 154 16.71 -22.09 18.62
C GLN A 154 16.24 -20.70 18.22
N PHE A 155 15.42 -20.06 19.05
CA PHE A 155 14.99 -18.69 18.82
C PHE A 155 15.96 -17.74 19.50
N VAL A 156 16.67 -16.93 18.71
CA VAL A 156 17.60 -15.90 19.17
C VAL A 156 16.99 -14.52 19.01
N ASP A 157 17.29 -13.61 19.93
CA ASP A 157 16.88 -12.21 19.82
C ASP A 157 17.83 -11.39 18.94
N SER A 158 17.53 -10.10 18.75
CA SER A 158 18.36 -9.15 18.02
C SER A 158 19.76 -8.96 18.61
N SER A 159 19.99 -9.38 19.86
CA SER A 159 21.30 -9.40 20.52
C SER A 159 22.03 -10.75 20.38
N GLN A 160 21.52 -11.65 19.54
CA GLN A 160 22.04 -13.00 19.28
C GLN A 160 22.04 -13.89 20.55
N LYS A 161 21.18 -13.60 21.52
CA LYS A 161 21.04 -14.41 22.73
C LYS A 161 19.88 -15.38 22.56
N GLN A 162 20.10 -16.64 22.92
CA GLN A 162 19.03 -17.64 22.92
C GLN A 162 17.95 -17.23 23.92
N LYS A 163 16.75 -16.97 23.40
CA LYS A 163 15.59 -16.51 24.16
C LYS A 163 14.60 -17.66 24.36
N ASP A 164 14.30 -18.41 23.29
CA ASP A 164 13.31 -19.47 23.31
C ASP A 164 13.64 -20.64 22.35
N SER A 165 12.71 -21.57 22.21
CA SER A 165 12.69 -22.65 21.23
C SER A 165 11.43 -22.52 20.39
N PHE A 166 11.60 -22.57 19.07
CA PHE A 166 10.53 -22.40 18.11
C PHE A 166 10.18 -23.73 17.45
N ASN A 167 8.92 -24.13 17.48
CA ASN A 167 8.44 -25.37 16.87
C ASN A 167 7.99 -25.12 15.42
N TYR A 168 8.79 -25.56 14.46
CA TYR A 168 8.54 -25.32 13.04
C TYR A 168 7.24 -26.00 12.55
N SER A 169 6.92 -27.19 13.06
CA SER A 169 5.69 -27.90 12.65
C SER A 169 4.42 -27.15 13.06
N LYS A 170 4.43 -26.55 14.26
CA LYS A 170 3.33 -25.72 14.76
C LYS A 170 3.22 -24.39 14.01
N TRP A 171 4.34 -23.82 13.60
CA TRP A 171 4.32 -22.66 12.71
C TRP A 171 3.68 -22.96 11.35
N VAL A 172 4.02 -24.09 10.73
CA VAL A 172 3.40 -24.51 9.45
C VAL A 172 1.88 -24.71 9.63
N GLU A 173 1.45 -25.27 10.76
CA GLU A 173 0.03 -25.43 11.12
C GLU A 173 -0.68 -24.07 11.26
N LEU A 174 -0.12 -23.14 12.05
CA LEU A 174 -0.63 -21.78 12.20
C LEU A 174 -0.73 -21.06 10.85
N ARG A 175 0.33 -21.12 10.04
CA ARG A 175 0.39 -20.45 8.75
C ARG A 175 -0.64 -21.02 7.78
N LYS A 176 -0.79 -22.34 7.74
CA LYS A 176 -1.83 -23.00 6.93
C LYS A 176 -3.24 -22.58 7.38
N TYR A 177 -3.46 -22.48 8.69
CA TYR A 177 -4.72 -22.03 9.25
C TYR A 177 -5.05 -20.58 8.85
N ILE A 178 -4.10 -19.67 9.02
CA ILE A 178 -4.25 -18.26 8.64
C ILE A 178 -4.53 -18.12 7.14
N LEU A 179 -3.71 -18.73 6.28
CA LEU A 179 -3.86 -18.62 4.83
C LEU A 179 -5.12 -19.33 4.31
N GLY A 180 -5.47 -20.47 4.90
CA GLY A 180 -6.62 -21.28 4.48
C GLY A 180 -7.97 -20.64 4.81
N ASN A 181 -8.02 -19.72 5.77
CA ASN A 181 -9.22 -18.97 6.14
C ASN A 181 -9.07 -17.46 5.85
N ASN A 182 -8.13 -17.06 4.98
CA ASN A 182 -7.92 -15.67 4.57
C ASN A 182 -7.75 -14.65 5.73
N LEU A 183 -7.13 -15.05 6.84
CA LEU A 183 -7.04 -14.22 8.05
C LEU A 183 -5.94 -13.16 7.99
N GLU A 184 -6.08 -12.18 7.10
CA GLU A 184 -5.06 -11.16 6.82
C GLU A 184 -4.62 -10.40 8.08
N ILE A 185 -5.56 -9.90 8.88
CA ILE A 185 -5.22 -9.15 10.11
C ILE A 185 -4.44 -10.00 11.12
N CYS A 186 -4.77 -11.29 11.22
CA CYS A 186 -4.04 -12.25 12.07
C CYS A 186 -2.64 -12.48 11.54
N TYR A 187 -2.46 -12.61 10.22
CA TYR A 187 -1.14 -12.76 9.62
C TYR A 187 -0.22 -11.59 10.02
N TYR A 188 -0.66 -10.36 9.77
CA TYR A 188 0.16 -9.20 10.06
C TYR A 188 0.40 -9.01 11.56
N GLY A 189 -0.62 -9.22 12.39
CA GLY A 189 -0.50 -9.18 13.84
C GLY A 189 0.53 -10.19 14.35
N VAL A 190 0.47 -11.44 13.88
CA VAL A 190 1.44 -12.49 14.21
C VAL A 190 2.85 -12.08 13.77
N MET A 191 3.03 -11.60 12.54
CA MET A 191 4.35 -11.19 12.05
C MET A 191 4.92 -9.99 12.82
N ALA A 192 4.08 -9.03 13.22
CA ALA A 192 4.46 -7.92 14.08
C ALA A 192 4.89 -8.42 15.48
N ILE A 193 4.12 -9.33 16.08
CA ILE A 193 4.46 -9.97 17.36
C ILE A 193 5.80 -10.70 17.26
N LEU A 194 6.02 -11.48 16.21
CA LEU A 194 7.29 -12.18 15.97
C LEU A 194 8.44 -11.19 15.87
N ARG A 195 8.25 -10.06 15.17
CA ARG A 195 9.27 -9.01 15.04
C ARG A 195 9.57 -8.35 16.37
N ILE A 196 8.57 -8.05 17.20
CA ILE A 196 8.74 -7.51 18.56
C ILE A 196 9.41 -8.54 19.48
N TYR A 197 9.07 -9.82 19.32
CA TYR A 197 9.66 -10.89 20.09
C TYR A 197 11.14 -11.11 19.73
N TYR A 198 11.50 -10.93 18.45
CA TYR A 198 12.88 -10.92 17.97
C TYR A 198 13.65 -9.68 18.45
N ASP A 199 13.08 -8.48 18.28
CA ASP A 199 13.70 -7.22 18.69
C ASP A 199 12.85 -6.48 19.74
N PRO A 200 13.12 -6.69 21.04
CA PRO A 200 12.38 -6.04 22.13
C PRO A 200 12.44 -4.51 22.11
N SER A 201 13.41 -3.90 21.42
CA SER A 201 13.52 -2.44 21.33
C SER A 201 12.34 -1.80 20.57
N ILE A 202 11.60 -2.60 19.80
CA ILE A 202 10.41 -2.20 19.04
C ILE A 202 9.14 -2.23 19.91
N LYS A 203 9.14 -2.97 21.03
CA LYS A 203 7.96 -3.20 21.86
C LYS A 203 7.29 -1.92 22.34
N GLU A 204 8.02 -1.08 23.06
CA GLU A 204 7.50 0.18 23.60
C GLU A 204 7.06 1.15 22.48
N PRO A 205 7.83 1.38 21.40
CA PRO A 205 7.35 2.13 20.23
C PRO A 205 6.04 1.60 19.66
N TYR A 206 5.88 0.27 19.54
CA TYR A 206 4.69 -0.33 18.97
C TYR A 206 3.48 -0.21 19.91
N GLU A 207 3.66 -0.47 21.20
CA GLU A 207 2.62 -0.31 22.23
C GLU A 207 2.22 1.16 22.44
N GLY A 208 3.06 2.10 22.02
CA GLY A 208 2.74 3.52 22.00
C GLY A 208 1.82 3.97 20.86
N LEU A 209 1.65 3.13 19.82
CA LEU A 209 0.85 3.43 18.63
C LEU A 209 -0.64 3.61 18.97
N ARG A 210 -1.42 4.02 17.96
CA ARG A 210 -2.85 4.27 18.15
C ARG A 210 -3.57 2.97 18.48
N THR A 211 -4.37 2.99 19.53
CA THR A 211 -5.21 1.86 19.96
C THR A 211 -6.61 2.37 20.33
N LEU A 212 -7.55 1.45 20.51
CA LEU A 212 -8.83 1.73 21.16
C LEU A 212 -8.59 2.11 22.62
N ARG A 213 -9.14 3.25 23.04
CA ARG A 213 -9.00 3.78 24.40
C ARG A 213 -10.12 3.24 25.27
N ASP A 214 -9.77 2.75 26.47
CA ASP A 214 -10.73 2.32 27.50
C ASP A 214 -11.76 1.29 26.98
N ALA A 215 -11.41 0.54 25.93
CA ALA A 215 -12.28 -0.44 25.29
C ALA A 215 -12.28 -1.77 26.06
N THR A 216 -13.44 -2.40 26.17
CA THR A 216 -13.57 -3.77 26.70
C THR A 216 -13.07 -4.79 25.68
N ASP A 217 -12.81 -6.02 26.14
CA ASP A 217 -12.44 -7.12 25.25
C ASP A 217 -13.49 -7.33 24.15
N ASP A 218 -14.78 -7.27 24.49
CA ASP A 218 -15.88 -7.40 23.53
C ASP A 218 -15.85 -6.31 22.46
N GLN A 219 -15.57 -5.05 22.84
CA GLN A 219 -15.46 -3.93 21.88
C GLN A 219 -14.23 -4.05 20.98
N ILE A 220 -13.14 -4.63 21.50
CA ILE A 220 -11.94 -4.92 20.70
C ILE A 220 -12.23 -6.01 19.69
N VAL A 221 -12.90 -7.08 20.11
CA VAL A 221 -13.31 -8.16 19.22
C VAL A 221 -14.25 -7.62 18.15
N GLU A 222 -15.31 -6.92 18.56
CA GLU A 222 -16.27 -6.26 17.65
C GLU A 222 -15.53 -5.39 16.63
N PHE A 223 -14.63 -4.50 17.06
CA PHE A 223 -13.85 -3.67 16.13
C PHE A 223 -12.96 -4.47 15.17
N LEU A 224 -12.43 -5.62 15.58
CA LEU A 224 -11.59 -6.46 14.72
C LEU A 224 -12.44 -7.24 13.71
N THR A 225 -13.59 -7.74 14.13
CA THR A 225 -14.52 -8.56 13.34
C THR A 225 -15.52 -7.74 12.53
N GLU A 226 -15.69 -6.45 12.84
CA GLU A 226 -16.52 -5.53 12.06
C GLU A 226 -15.88 -5.36 10.69
N GLU A 227 -16.49 -6.01 9.70
CA GLU A 227 -16.24 -5.77 8.29
C GLU A 227 -16.78 -4.40 7.91
N CYS A 228 -16.07 -3.70 7.01
CA CYS A 228 -16.67 -2.56 6.34
C CYS A 228 -17.84 -3.09 5.52
N GLU A 229 -19.08 -2.75 5.90
CA GLU A 229 -20.33 -3.08 5.20
C GLU A 229 -20.18 -2.90 3.67
N TYR A 230 -19.75 -3.94 2.98
CA TYR A 230 -19.80 -4.04 1.53
C TYR A 230 -20.71 -5.22 1.24
N ASP A 231 -21.83 -4.90 0.59
CA ASP A 231 -22.91 -5.80 0.19
C ASP A 231 -22.42 -6.92 -0.77
N ASP A 232 -21.62 -7.88 -0.29
CA ASP A 232 -21.29 -9.08 -1.05
C ASP A 232 -21.70 -10.33 -0.27
N ASP A 233 -22.54 -11.17 -0.88
CA ASP A 233 -23.29 -12.29 -0.29
C ASP A 233 -22.41 -13.49 0.14
N ASN A 234 -21.13 -13.29 0.45
CA ASN A 234 -20.19 -14.33 0.88
C ASN A 234 -20.05 -14.34 2.41
N GLU A 235 -21.07 -14.82 3.12
CA GLU A 235 -21.12 -14.93 4.59
C GLU A 235 -20.04 -15.85 5.23
N ASP A 236 -19.16 -16.49 4.45
CA ASP A 236 -18.30 -17.59 4.93
C ASP A 236 -16.84 -17.16 5.26
N ASP A 237 -16.42 -15.93 4.98
CA ASP A 237 -15.01 -15.47 5.16
C ASP A 237 -14.80 -14.51 6.36
N ASP A 238 -15.85 -14.20 7.12
CA ASP A 238 -15.77 -13.24 8.23
C ASP A 238 -14.84 -13.71 9.36
N LEU A 239 -13.99 -12.80 9.84
CA LEU A 239 -13.18 -13.04 11.03
C LEU A 239 -14.07 -13.22 12.26
N THR A 240 -13.99 -14.38 12.93
CA THR A 240 -14.75 -14.65 14.16
C THR A 240 -13.88 -14.65 15.42
N LEU A 241 -14.51 -14.52 16.60
CA LEU A 241 -13.84 -14.66 17.90
C LEU A 241 -13.18 -16.04 18.07
N GLU A 242 -13.83 -17.11 17.60
CA GLU A 242 -13.28 -18.47 17.66
C GLU A 242 -11.99 -18.56 16.84
N MET A 243 -11.95 -17.94 15.66
CA MET A 243 -10.76 -17.90 14.82
C MET A 243 -9.63 -17.11 15.46
N LEU A 244 -9.92 -16.00 16.15
CA LEU A 244 -8.94 -15.23 16.91
C LEU A 244 -8.33 -16.07 18.04
N HIS A 245 -9.15 -16.80 18.80
CA HIS A 245 -8.67 -17.70 19.85
C HIS A 245 -7.81 -18.83 19.31
N GLU A 246 -8.21 -19.45 18.20
CA GLU A 246 -7.43 -20.52 17.57
C GLU A 246 -6.08 -20.00 17.06
N CYS A 247 -6.06 -18.84 16.39
CA CYS A 247 -4.83 -18.17 15.98
C CYS A 247 -3.88 -17.91 17.17
N HIS A 248 -4.42 -17.40 18.28
CA HIS A 248 -3.64 -17.15 19.50
C HIS A 248 -3.08 -18.44 20.12
N SER A 249 -3.91 -19.48 20.23
CA SER A 249 -3.52 -20.79 20.74
C SER A 249 -2.40 -21.42 19.89
N LEU A 250 -2.58 -21.43 18.57
CA LEU A 250 -1.58 -21.94 17.63
C LEU A 250 -0.28 -21.14 17.70
N LEU A 251 -0.34 -19.80 17.82
CA LEU A 251 0.83 -18.95 18.03
C LEU A 251 1.56 -19.28 19.32
N GLN A 252 0.86 -19.41 20.45
CA GLN A 252 1.47 -19.82 21.71
C GLN A 252 2.17 -21.18 21.59
N SER A 253 1.56 -22.12 20.87
CA SER A 253 2.13 -23.46 20.66
C SER A 253 3.41 -23.49 19.81
N CYS A 254 3.69 -22.41 19.06
CA CYS A 254 4.93 -22.28 18.30
C CYS A 254 6.15 -22.08 19.20
N PHE A 255 5.97 -21.67 20.46
CA PHE A 255 7.03 -21.29 21.37
C PHE A 255 6.93 -22.01 22.71
N LYS A 256 8.03 -22.14 23.45
CA LYS A 256 8.00 -22.76 24.79
C LYS A 256 7.81 -21.75 25.91
N LYS A 257 8.23 -20.50 25.71
CA LYS A 257 8.28 -19.45 26.74
C LYS A 257 7.58 -18.16 26.31
N LEU A 258 6.99 -18.09 25.11
CA LEU A 258 6.21 -16.92 24.71
C LEU A 258 4.98 -16.81 25.62
N ASP A 259 5.05 -15.87 26.56
CA ASP A 259 3.95 -15.51 27.43
C ASP A 259 3.25 -14.29 26.86
N LEU A 260 2.20 -14.53 26.08
CA LEU A 260 1.37 -13.53 25.43
C LEU A 260 -0.07 -13.81 25.79
N SER A 261 -0.72 -12.93 26.56
CA SER A 261 -2.14 -13.10 26.88
C SER A 261 -3.01 -12.89 25.63
N PHE A 262 -4.22 -13.44 25.63
CA PHE A 262 -5.16 -13.24 24.52
C PHE A 262 -5.49 -11.75 24.32
N ASN A 263 -5.72 -11.01 25.40
CA ASN A 263 -5.96 -9.57 25.34
C ASN A 263 -4.74 -8.81 24.74
N GLN A 264 -3.50 -9.17 25.10
CA GLN A 264 -2.32 -8.57 24.48
C GLN A 264 -2.22 -8.89 22.98
N PHE A 265 -2.58 -10.11 22.59
CA PHE A 265 -2.68 -10.49 21.18
C PHE A 265 -3.68 -9.60 20.44
N LEU A 266 -4.90 -9.44 20.96
CA LEU A 266 -5.92 -8.57 20.37
C LEU A 266 -5.44 -7.11 20.26
N HIS A 267 -4.79 -6.57 21.30
CA HIS A 267 -4.24 -5.21 21.25
C HIS A 267 -3.18 -5.03 20.17
N TYR A 268 -2.33 -6.04 19.91
CA TYR A 268 -1.37 -5.97 18.81
C TYR A 268 -2.03 -5.97 17.43
N LEU A 269 -3.13 -6.71 17.26
CA LEU A 269 -3.95 -6.70 16.05
C LEU A 269 -4.63 -5.34 15.85
N VAL A 270 -5.24 -4.77 16.91
CA VAL A 270 -5.85 -3.43 16.87
C VAL A 270 -4.83 -2.36 16.51
N ALA A 271 -3.67 -2.39 17.16
CA ALA A 271 -2.58 -1.44 16.87
C ALA A 271 -2.12 -1.58 15.41
N TYR A 272 -2.08 -2.79 14.85
CA TYR A 272 -1.81 -2.95 13.43
C TYR A 272 -2.94 -2.37 12.56
N LYS A 273 -4.21 -2.77 12.77
CA LYS A 273 -5.38 -2.31 12.00
C LYS A 273 -5.45 -0.78 11.95
N LEU A 274 -5.11 -0.10 13.04
CA LEU A 274 -5.18 1.36 13.13
C LEU A 274 -3.93 2.10 12.61
N ASN A 275 -2.77 1.46 12.43
CA ASN A 275 -1.52 2.15 12.12
C ASN A 275 -0.77 1.56 10.90
N ASN A 276 -1.38 0.64 10.18
CA ASN A 276 -0.80 0.08 8.97
C ASN A 276 -0.88 1.07 7.80
N PHE A 277 0.15 1.08 6.95
CA PHE A 277 0.24 1.82 5.71
C PHE A 277 0.82 0.88 4.65
N GLY A 278 -0.04 0.27 3.82
CA GLY A 278 0.38 -0.68 2.78
C GLY A 278 1.15 -1.89 3.34
N GLY A 279 0.62 -2.49 4.41
CA GLY A 279 1.24 -3.63 5.09
C GLY A 279 2.32 -3.27 6.12
N CYS A 280 2.70 -1.99 6.24
CA CYS A 280 3.87 -1.58 7.04
C CYS A 280 3.49 -0.64 8.18
N ILE A 281 4.34 -0.59 9.20
CA ILE A 281 4.18 0.31 10.36
C ILE A 281 5.28 1.37 10.32
N TYR A 282 4.90 2.64 10.44
CA TYR A 282 5.82 3.79 10.45
C TYR A 282 5.60 4.60 11.72
N LEU A 283 6.65 4.82 12.51
CA LEU A 283 6.51 5.38 13.85
C LEU A 283 6.19 6.89 13.84
N VAL A 284 6.90 7.66 13.02
CA VAL A 284 6.76 9.11 12.94
C VAL A 284 5.46 9.45 12.21
N ALA A 285 5.17 8.81 11.08
CA ALA A 285 3.93 8.99 10.35
C ALA A 285 2.69 8.59 11.15
N SER A 286 2.73 7.48 11.91
CA SER A 286 1.61 7.08 12.78
C SER A 286 1.30 8.10 13.89
N SER A 287 2.26 8.97 14.23
CA SER A 287 2.10 9.98 15.28
C SER A 287 1.49 11.31 14.82
N LEU A 288 1.27 11.46 13.51
CA LEU A 288 0.61 12.61 12.91
C LEU A 288 -0.83 12.75 13.41
N VAL A 289 -1.34 13.97 13.40
CA VAL A 289 -2.72 14.25 13.84
C VAL A 289 -3.67 13.92 12.69
N ARG A 290 -4.74 13.21 13.00
CA ARG A 290 -5.82 12.92 12.06
C ARG A 290 -6.77 14.11 11.96
N SER A 291 -7.03 14.58 10.75
CA SER A 291 -8.05 15.60 10.48
C SER A 291 -9.23 14.97 9.73
N PRO A 292 -10.47 15.13 10.23
CA PRO A 292 -11.66 14.67 9.53
C PRO A 292 -12.05 15.60 8.36
N SER A 293 -11.38 16.75 8.23
CA SER A 293 -11.66 17.74 7.17
C SER A 293 -10.61 17.73 6.06
N ASP A 294 -11.00 18.27 4.91
CA ASP A 294 -10.12 18.50 3.76
C ASP A 294 -8.99 19.54 4.01
N ASP A 295 -8.87 20.04 5.24
CA ASP A 295 -7.88 21.03 5.66
C ASP A 295 -6.55 20.43 6.13
N ALA A 296 -6.36 19.12 5.97
CA ALA A 296 -5.09 18.46 6.23
C ALA A 296 -3.93 19.16 5.51
N ASN A 297 -2.87 19.48 6.24
CA ASN A 297 -1.72 20.20 5.71
C ASN A 297 -0.58 19.29 5.23
N CYS A 298 -0.72 17.99 5.44
CA CYS A 298 0.18 16.96 4.96
C CYS A 298 -0.57 15.89 4.15
N ARG A 299 0.14 15.25 3.23
CA ARG A 299 -0.26 14.01 2.55
C ARG A 299 0.82 12.95 2.70
N ILE A 300 0.43 11.69 2.62
CA ILE A 300 1.33 10.54 2.72
C ILE A 300 1.34 9.81 1.38
N GLU A 301 2.54 9.46 0.92
CA GLU A 301 2.75 8.70 -0.32
C GLU A 301 3.92 7.74 -0.14
N LEU A 302 3.96 6.68 -0.96
CA LEU A 302 5.17 5.87 -1.08
C LEU A 302 6.22 6.65 -1.88
N TYR A 303 7.45 6.65 -1.39
CA TYR A 303 8.58 7.26 -2.07
C TYR A 303 9.14 6.30 -3.11
N ASP A 304 9.00 6.68 -4.37
CA ASP A 304 9.68 6.03 -5.48
C ASP A 304 11.00 6.76 -5.78
N HIS A 305 12.10 6.01 -5.72
CA HIS A 305 13.44 6.50 -6.04
C HIS A 305 13.65 6.76 -7.53
N GLU A 306 12.85 6.13 -8.40
CA GLU A 306 12.97 6.22 -9.86
C GLU A 306 12.12 7.34 -10.47
N ALA A 307 11.00 7.70 -9.82
CA ALA A 307 10.20 8.85 -10.21
C ALA A 307 11.02 10.15 -10.07
N SER A 308 11.24 10.84 -11.19
CA SER A 308 11.95 12.13 -11.18
C SER A 308 11.35 13.06 -10.14
N ASP A 309 12.19 13.77 -9.36
CA ASP A 309 11.76 14.78 -8.37
C ASP A 309 10.99 15.97 -8.97
N ARG A 310 10.67 15.92 -10.27
CA ARG A 310 9.82 16.87 -10.98
C ARG A 310 8.36 16.55 -10.69
N ARG A 311 7.71 17.42 -9.93
CA ARG A 311 6.30 17.28 -9.56
C ARG A 311 5.53 18.53 -9.93
N ASP A 312 4.34 18.32 -10.46
CA ASP A 312 3.42 19.40 -10.80
C ASP A 312 2.41 19.59 -9.68
N SER A 313 2.24 20.83 -9.24
CA SER A 313 1.11 21.24 -8.41
C SER A 313 0.15 22.08 -9.25
N PHE A 314 -1.14 21.88 -9.03
CA PHE A 314 -2.18 22.67 -9.68
C PHE A 314 -2.83 23.55 -8.63
N THR A 315 -2.71 24.87 -8.79
CA THR A 315 -3.41 25.84 -7.94
C THR A 315 -4.56 26.44 -8.74
N VAL A 316 -5.77 26.33 -8.21
CA VAL A 316 -6.97 26.95 -8.80
C VAL A 316 -7.11 28.35 -8.22
N LYS A 317 -7.00 29.38 -9.06
CA LYS A 317 -7.17 30.78 -8.69
C LYS A 317 -8.45 31.33 -9.30
N PRO A 318 -9.42 31.83 -8.51
CA PRO A 318 -10.61 32.46 -9.08
C PRO A 318 -10.23 33.78 -9.77
N VAL A 319 -10.59 33.91 -11.04
CA VAL A 319 -10.37 35.13 -11.85
C VAL A 319 -11.63 35.97 -11.91
N SER A 320 -12.80 35.32 -11.94
CA SER A 320 -14.12 35.97 -11.90
C SER A 320 -15.16 35.06 -11.27
N LEU A 321 -16.41 35.53 -11.17
CA LEU A 321 -17.55 34.75 -10.65
C LEU A 321 -17.78 33.43 -11.41
N HIS A 322 -17.30 33.33 -12.66
CA HIS A 322 -17.53 32.18 -13.54
C HIS A 322 -16.25 31.67 -14.20
N SER A 323 -15.07 32.05 -13.70
CA SER A 323 -13.80 31.60 -14.28
C SER A 323 -12.75 31.35 -13.22
N VAL A 324 -12.03 30.25 -13.38
CA VAL A 324 -10.88 29.88 -12.58
C VAL A 324 -9.67 29.71 -13.49
N GLU A 325 -8.51 30.12 -13.01
CA GLU A 325 -7.21 29.91 -13.63
C GLU A 325 -6.56 28.71 -12.93
N LEU A 326 -6.18 27.71 -13.71
CA LEU A 326 -5.41 26.57 -13.23
C LEU A 326 -3.94 26.88 -13.48
N ILE A 327 -3.20 27.12 -12.40
CA ILE A 327 -1.76 27.40 -12.44
C ILE A 327 -1.05 26.08 -12.15
N GLN A 328 -0.41 25.52 -13.17
CA GLN A 328 0.49 24.38 -12.99
C GLN A 328 1.88 24.91 -12.63
N GLN A 329 2.38 24.54 -11.46
CA GLN A 329 3.75 24.84 -11.04
C GLN A 329 4.52 23.54 -10.90
N SER A 330 5.53 23.35 -11.74
CA SER A 330 6.47 22.26 -11.60
C SER A 330 7.55 22.63 -10.58
N PHE A 331 7.78 21.75 -9.62
CA PHE A 331 8.85 21.88 -8.63
C PHE A 331 9.84 20.74 -8.81
N LEU A 332 11.13 21.07 -8.73
CA LEU A 332 12.19 20.10 -8.52
C LEU A 332 12.52 20.09 -7.04
N ASP A 333 12.29 18.96 -6.37
CA ASP A 333 12.71 18.79 -4.98
C ASP A 333 14.23 18.57 -4.94
N LYS A 334 15.01 19.65 -4.92
CA LYS A 334 16.48 19.60 -5.00
C LYS A 334 17.17 18.99 -3.76
N ASN A 335 16.41 18.61 -2.74
CA ASN A 335 16.96 18.10 -1.49
C ASN A 335 16.83 16.59 -1.44
N SER A 336 17.94 15.88 -1.70
CA SER A 336 18.04 14.46 -1.38
C SER A 336 17.87 14.27 0.13
N LYS A 337 16.66 13.93 0.57
CA LYS A 337 16.40 13.60 1.98
C LYS A 337 16.72 12.13 2.17
N THR A 338 17.49 11.82 3.22
CA THR A 338 17.66 10.43 3.63
C THR A 338 16.50 10.02 4.54
N PRO A 339 16.02 8.77 4.45
CA PRO A 339 14.97 8.28 5.32
C PRO A 339 15.32 8.37 6.81
N LEU A 340 14.31 8.68 7.62
CA LEU A 340 14.37 8.56 9.06
C LEU A 340 14.30 7.08 9.44
N TYR A 341 15.29 6.60 10.18
CA TYR A 341 15.31 5.25 10.73
C TYR A 341 14.96 5.29 12.22
N THR A 342 13.88 4.62 12.59
CA THR A 342 13.27 4.72 13.92
C THR A 342 13.77 3.67 14.89
N THR A 343 14.36 2.57 14.41
CA THR A 343 15.03 1.57 15.24
C THR A 343 16.55 1.69 15.16
N THR A 344 17.23 1.31 16.25
CA THR A 344 18.69 1.29 16.34
C THR A 344 19.34 0.11 15.63
N GLY A 345 18.56 -0.84 15.12
CA GLY A 345 19.04 -2.09 14.52
C GLY A 345 18.23 -2.59 13.33
N SER A 346 17.31 -1.79 12.76
CA SER A 346 16.85 -2.11 11.40
C SER A 346 18.06 -1.97 10.48
N LEU A 347 18.42 -3.07 9.84
CA LEU A 347 19.20 -3.02 8.62
C LEU A 347 18.40 -2.10 7.70
N GLY A 348 18.96 -0.91 7.44
CA GLY A 348 18.21 0.16 6.79
C GLY A 348 17.69 -0.33 5.46
N THR A 349 16.38 -0.50 5.36
CA THR A 349 15.75 -0.88 4.10
C THR A 349 15.48 0.37 3.28
N SER A 350 15.84 0.34 2.00
CA SER A 350 15.45 1.32 1.00
C SER A 350 14.07 1.04 0.40
N LYS A 351 13.37 0.00 0.88
CA LYS A 351 12.06 -0.44 0.37
C LYS A 351 10.92 0.11 1.20
N LYS A 352 9.79 0.38 0.52
CA LYS A 352 8.58 0.96 1.11
C LYS A 352 8.92 2.18 1.97
N ILE A 353 9.72 3.10 1.44
CA ILE A 353 9.99 4.37 2.13
C ILE A 353 8.73 5.21 2.06
N LEU A 354 8.28 5.74 3.19
CA LEU A 354 7.15 6.64 3.24
C LEU A 354 7.62 8.08 3.06
N ARG A 355 6.96 8.84 2.19
CA ARG A 355 7.14 10.28 2.01
C ARG A 355 5.97 11.00 2.64
N VAL A 356 6.28 11.92 3.56
CA VAL A 356 5.28 12.88 4.07
C VAL A 356 5.54 14.23 3.44
N PHE A 357 4.52 14.74 2.75
CA PHE A 357 4.61 15.94 1.92
C PHE A 357 3.68 17.02 2.45
N GLY A 358 4.17 18.25 2.59
CA GLY A 358 3.35 19.40 2.96
C GLY A 358 2.62 19.94 1.73
N VAL A 359 1.29 20.02 1.78
CA VAL A 359 0.46 20.35 0.60
C VAL A 359 0.37 21.85 0.33
N SER A 360 0.73 22.69 1.30
CA SER A 360 0.58 24.14 1.22
C SER A 360 1.74 24.86 1.93
N ARG A 361 1.67 26.19 1.98
CA ARG A 361 2.61 27.00 2.76
C ARG A 361 2.33 26.79 4.25
N MET A 362 3.34 26.32 4.98
CA MET A 362 3.21 25.99 6.41
C MET A 362 4.09 26.90 7.27
N LYS A 363 3.62 27.24 8.46
CA LYS A 363 4.36 28.09 9.41
C LYS A 363 5.08 27.26 10.46
N LYS A 364 6.20 27.78 10.97
CA LYS A 364 6.91 27.20 12.10
C LYS A 364 5.98 27.05 13.30
N GLY A 365 5.98 25.85 13.88
CA GLY A 365 5.15 25.51 15.04
C GLY A 365 3.75 25.00 14.67
N GLU A 366 3.38 25.02 13.39
CA GLU A 366 2.13 24.42 12.92
C GLU A 366 2.15 22.90 13.09
N VAL A 367 1.03 22.34 13.58
CA VAL A 367 0.84 20.92 13.80
C VAL A 367 0.65 20.21 12.47
N LEU A 368 1.30 19.06 12.31
CA LEU A 368 1.14 18.26 11.09
C LEU A 368 -0.13 17.42 11.16
N THR A 369 -1.02 17.64 10.21
CA THR A 369 -2.31 16.96 10.08
C THR A 369 -2.40 16.22 8.75
N ILE A 370 -2.98 15.02 8.78
CA ILE A 370 -3.25 14.17 7.61
C ILE A 370 -4.72 13.79 7.57
N LYS A 371 -5.25 13.54 6.37
CA LYS A 371 -6.63 13.08 6.21
C LYS A 371 -6.79 11.66 6.75
N ASP A 372 -7.97 11.34 7.27
CA ASP A 372 -8.28 9.97 7.70
C ASP A 372 -8.22 8.96 6.54
N SER A 373 -8.56 9.39 5.32
CA SER A 373 -8.46 8.57 4.11
C SER A 373 -7.03 8.15 3.75
N ASP A 374 -6.03 8.93 4.15
CA ASP A 374 -4.62 8.65 3.80
C ASP A 374 -4.00 7.57 4.71
N TYR A 375 -4.74 7.11 5.73
CA TYR A 375 -4.31 6.04 6.64
C TYR A 375 -4.65 4.63 6.15
N SER A 376 -5.56 4.45 5.20
CA SER A 376 -5.99 3.10 4.78
C SER A 376 -5.06 2.51 3.72
N ILE A 377 -4.63 3.28 2.72
CA ILE A 377 -3.71 2.81 1.68
C ILE A 377 -2.98 4.03 1.11
N PRO A 378 -1.64 4.18 1.23
CA PRO A 378 -0.96 5.17 0.42
C PRO A 378 -1.18 4.74 -1.04
N GLN A 379 -1.91 5.55 -1.82
CA GLN A 379 -2.27 5.24 -3.20
C GLN A 379 -1.02 4.73 -3.94
N GLN A 380 -0.94 3.43 -4.18
CA GLN A 380 -0.02 2.89 -5.15
C GLN A 380 -0.53 3.43 -6.48
N SER A 381 0.33 4.13 -7.23
CA SER A 381 -0.02 4.55 -8.58
C SER A 381 -0.49 3.32 -9.35
N GLU A 382 -1.68 3.38 -9.93
CA GLU A 382 -2.37 2.27 -10.64
C GLU A 382 -1.49 1.60 -11.72
N ASP A 383 -0.40 2.25 -12.13
CA ASP A 383 0.57 1.76 -13.11
C ASP A 383 1.42 0.55 -12.66
N GLU A 384 1.49 0.21 -11.37
CA GLU A 384 2.28 -0.96 -10.91
C GLU A 384 1.51 -2.29 -10.89
N PHE A 385 0.17 -2.27 -10.91
CA PHE A 385 -0.67 -3.46 -10.69
C PHE A 385 -1.56 -3.85 -11.88
N ALA A 386 -1.20 -3.47 -13.10
CA ALA A 386 -1.80 -4.05 -14.31
C ALA A 386 -1.37 -5.51 -14.51
N VAL A 387 -1.67 -6.38 -13.54
CA VAL A 387 -1.74 -7.83 -13.73
C VAL A 387 -3.17 -8.11 -14.15
N GLU A 388 -3.42 -8.11 -15.46
CA GLU A 388 -4.70 -8.55 -16.01
C GLU A 388 -5.09 -9.90 -15.39
N SER A 389 -6.22 -9.89 -14.71
CA SER A 389 -6.96 -11.06 -14.23
C SER A 389 -7.18 -12.04 -15.40
N LEU A 390 -6.27 -13.01 -15.52
CA LEU A 390 -6.39 -14.14 -16.43
C LEU A 390 -6.91 -15.36 -15.66
N TYR A 391 -8.15 -15.27 -15.20
CA TYR A 391 -8.93 -16.43 -14.85
C TYR A 391 -10.31 -16.35 -15.49
N SER A 392 -10.43 -16.90 -16.69
CA SER A 392 -11.65 -17.60 -17.11
C SER A 392 -11.33 -18.56 -18.26
N ASP A 393 -12.07 -19.66 -18.24
CA ASP A 393 -12.22 -20.72 -19.24
C ASP A 393 -11.20 -21.86 -19.27
N GLU A 394 -11.50 -22.93 -18.51
CA GLU A 394 -11.75 -24.24 -19.13
C GLU A 394 -12.98 -24.94 -18.50
N GLU A 395 -13.91 -25.31 -19.37
CA GLU A 395 -15.20 -25.95 -19.12
C GLU A 395 -15.10 -27.42 -18.67
N ALA A 396 -16.08 -27.89 -17.87
CA ALA A 396 -16.59 -29.26 -17.98
C ALA A 396 -18.02 -29.47 -17.42
N SER A 397 -19.01 -29.21 -18.28
CA SER A 397 -20.09 -30.15 -18.65
C SER A 397 -21.40 -30.31 -17.82
N LYS A 398 -22.50 -30.20 -18.58
CA LYS A 398 -23.82 -30.90 -18.51
C LYS A 398 -24.84 -30.46 -17.44
N TYR A 399 -25.91 -29.77 -17.85
CA TYR A 399 -27.20 -30.38 -18.22
C TYR A 399 -28.14 -29.33 -18.86
N SER A 400 -29.17 -29.84 -19.54
CA SER A 400 -30.01 -29.19 -20.54
C SER A 400 -31.39 -28.80 -19.99
N ALA A 401 -31.95 -27.66 -20.43
CA ALA A 401 -33.28 -27.53 -21.09
C ALA A 401 -34.03 -26.21 -20.77
N SER A 402 -34.39 -25.49 -21.86
CA SER A 402 -35.64 -24.73 -22.15
C SER A 402 -36.16 -23.71 -21.10
N SER A 403 -36.53 -22.46 -21.41
CA SER A 403 -37.33 -21.98 -22.54
C SER A 403 -37.44 -20.43 -22.57
N LEU A 404 -37.64 -19.91 -23.77
CA LEU A 404 -38.38 -18.70 -24.19
C LEU A 404 -38.32 -17.39 -23.35
N PHE A 405 -37.79 -16.32 -23.96
CA PHE A 405 -38.60 -15.16 -24.39
C PHE A 405 -37.92 -14.42 -25.55
N GLN A 406 -38.66 -14.24 -26.64
CA GLN A 406 -38.26 -13.45 -27.82
C GLN A 406 -38.66 -11.98 -27.62
N SER A 407 -37.83 -11.01 -28.03
CA SER A 407 -38.32 -9.97 -28.94
C SER A 407 -37.21 -9.20 -29.69
N LYS A 408 -37.46 -9.04 -31.01
CA LYS A 408 -37.06 -7.96 -31.94
C LYS A 408 -35.62 -7.86 -32.46
N LYS A 409 -35.40 -8.69 -33.50
CA LYS A 409 -34.63 -8.47 -34.74
C LYS A 409 -34.30 -7.01 -35.11
N ARG A 410 -33.04 -6.79 -35.53
CA ARG A 410 -32.70 -6.29 -36.88
C ARG A 410 -31.62 -7.18 -37.48
N THR A 411 -32.03 -8.03 -38.40
CA THR A 411 -31.17 -8.83 -39.28
C THR A 411 -30.81 -7.99 -40.51
N ALA A 412 -29.51 -7.82 -40.76
CA ALA A 412 -28.98 -7.60 -42.11
C ALA A 412 -28.41 -8.95 -42.58
N SER A 413 -28.99 -9.52 -43.63
CA SER A 413 -28.51 -10.72 -44.31
C SER A 413 -27.51 -10.34 -45.38
N PHE A 414 -26.31 -10.94 -45.35
CA PHE A 414 -25.50 -11.14 -46.54
C PHE A 414 -25.43 -12.63 -46.83
N THR A 415 -25.95 -13.01 -47.99
CA THR A 415 -25.91 -14.37 -48.50
C THR A 415 -24.65 -14.59 -49.34
N SER A 416 -23.96 -15.67 -49.01
CA SER A 416 -23.24 -16.59 -49.90
C SER A 416 -21.91 -16.17 -50.56
N SER A 417 -20.94 -17.08 -50.39
CA SER A 417 -19.95 -17.53 -51.38
C SER A 417 -18.68 -16.69 -51.56
N GLY A 418 -17.53 -17.28 -51.20
CA GLY A 418 -16.23 -16.87 -51.75
C GLY A 418 -15.10 -16.80 -50.73
N SER A 419 -14.26 -17.81 -50.72
CA SER A 419 -12.93 -17.81 -50.12
C SER A 419 -12.08 -16.61 -50.58
N SER A 420 -11.33 -16.01 -49.64
CA SER A 420 -10.31 -14.95 -49.79
C SER A 420 -10.78 -13.48 -49.69
N PHE A 421 -10.89 -12.95 -48.48
CA PHE A 421 -11.01 -11.50 -48.23
C PHE A 421 -10.39 -11.08 -46.89
N GLY A 422 -9.10 -11.44 -46.69
CA GLY A 422 -8.40 -11.27 -45.41
C GLY A 422 -7.10 -10.44 -45.45
N GLU A 423 -6.78 -9.75 -46.54
CA GLU A 423 -5.50 -9.00 -46.65
C GLU A 423 -5.63 -7.52 -47.06
N GLY A 424 -6.83 -7.04 -47.41
CA GLY A 424 -7.01 -5.68 -47.96
C GLY A 424 -7.23 -4.56 -46.94
N ILE A 425 -7.84 -4.86 -45.78
CA ILE A 425 -8.36 -3.81 -44.87
C ILE A 425 -7.31 -3.37 -43.83
N ILE A 426 -6.36 -4.23 -43.47
CA ILE A 426 -5.38 -3.94 -42.41
C ILE A 426 -4.19 -3.10 -42.91
N LYS A 427 -3.92 -3.08 -44.23
CA LYS A 427 -2.83 -2.27 -44.81
C LYS A 427 -3.14 -0.78 -44.89
N TYR A 428 -4.41 -0.38 -44.95
CA TYR A 428 -4.79 1.04 -45.12
C TYR A 428 -4.62 1.88 -43.84
N ASN A 429 -4.62 1.28 -42.65
CA ASN A 429 -4.47 2.03 -41.39
C ASN A 429 -3.02 2.26 -40.95
N ARG A 430 -2.07 1.42 -41.40
CA ARG A 430 -0.69 1.49 -40.88
C ARG A 430 0.10 2.68 -41.41
N SER A 431 -0.15 3.08 -42.66
CA SER A 431 0.52 4.23 -43.27
C SER A 431 0.02 5.55 -42.66
N GLN A 432 -1.27 5.64 -42.40
CA GLN A 432 -1.94 6.82 -41.84
C GLN A 432 -1.52 7.08 -40.37
N ILE A 433 -1.39 6.01 -39.58
CA ILE A 433 -0.86 6.09 -38.21
C ILE A 433 0.61 6.54 -38.20
N LYS A 434 1.40 6.08 -39.18
CA LYS A 434 2.81 6.46 -39.28
C LYS A 434 3.00 7.93 -39.66
N GLU A 435 2.12 8.45 -40.51
CA GLU A 435 2.10 9.86 -40.92
C GLU A 435 1.66 10.77 -39.76
N MET A 436 0.65 10.37 -38.97
CA MET A 436 0.27 11.07 -37.75
C MET A 436 1.40 11.13 -36.70
N LEU A 437 2.12 10.02 -36.49
CA LEU A 437 3.24 9.98 -35.54
C LEU A 437 4.45 10.81 -36.00
N GLN A 438 4.65 10.97 -37.31
CA GLN A 438 5.68 11.85 -37.84
C GLN A 438 5.33 13.33 -37.69
N GLN A 439 4.05 13.69 -37.79
CA GLN A 439 3.61 15.07 -37.56
C GLN A 439 3.78 15.49 -36.09
N LEU A 440 3.51 14.59 -35.14
CA LEU A 440 3.73 14.85 -33.71
C LEU A 440 5.21 14.94 -33.31
N SER A 441 6.11 14.30 -34.06
CA SER A 441 7.56 14.34 -33.83
C SER A 441 8.21 15.63 -34.33
N LEU A 442 7.55 16.40 -35.21
CA LEU A 442 8.10 17.62 -35.82
C LEU A 442 7.72 18.89 -35.05
N GLU A 443 6.76 18.82 -34.12
CA GLU A 443 6.35 19.95 -33.27
C GLU A 443 7.14 20.04 -31.94
N SER A 444 8.04 19.09 -31.65
CA SER A 444 8.79 19.03 -30.38
C SER A 444 10.20 19.62 -30.40
N ASP A 445 10.66 20.17 -31.52
CA ASP A 445 11.94 20.87 -31.59
C ASP A 445 11.73 22.37 -31.36
N ILE A 446 11.50 22.75 -30.09
CA ILE A 446 11.57 24.14 -29.61
C ILE A 446 12.72 24.23 -28.60
N GLU A 447 13.51 25.28 -28.80
CA GLU A 447 14.85 25.55 -28.30
C GLU A 447 15.01 25.45 -26.76
N GLU A 448 16.06 24.74 -26.32
CA GLU A 448 16.55 24.78 -24.94
C GLU A 448 17.24 26.13 -24.67
N GLU A 449 16.52 27.08 -24.05
CA GLU A 449 17.15 28.20 -23.34
C GLU A 449 17.13 27.94 -21.82
N GLU A 450 18.32 28.00 -21.21
CA GLU A 450 18.51 27.98 -19.76
C GLU A 450 17.92 29.26 -19.14
N GLY A 451 16.86 29.14 -18.33
CA GLY A 451 16.37 30.25 -17.50
C GLY A 451 15.11 29.96 -16.69
N ASP A 452 15.24 30.01 -15.36
CA ASP A 452 14.22 30.16 -14.31
C ASP A 452 12.74 29.79 -14.58
N ALA A 453 12.26 28.77 -13.85
CA ALA A 453 10.86 28.49 -13.49
C ALA A 453 9.80 28.84 -14.55
N GLU A 454 9.59 27.94 -15.51
CA GLU A 454 8.46 28.03 -16.44
C GLU A 454 7.12 27.93 -15.70
N VAL A 455 6.33 29.00 -15.78
CA VAL A 455 4.92 29.03 -15.35
C VAL A 455 4.07 28.95 -16.60
N ALA A 456 3.46 27.80 -16.86
CA ALA A 456 2.48 27.64 -17.93
C ALA A 456 1.09 28.04 -17.39
N ASN A 457 0.48 29.08 -17.97
CA ASN A 457 -0.86 29.53 -17.61
C ASN A 457 -1.89 29.01 -18.62
N PHE A 458 -2.83 28.17 -18.16
CA PHE A 458 -3.96 27.72 -18.95
C PHE A 458 -5.24 28.37 -18.45
N THR A 459 -5.94 29.11 -19.32
CA THR A 459 -7.25 29.70 -19.02
C THR A 459 -8.36 28.82 -19.60
N LEU A 460 -9.09 28.11 -18.74
CA LEU A 460 -10.29 27.38 -19.13
C LEU A 460 -11.50 28.31 -19.09
N GLN A 461 -12.06 28.65 -20.26
CA GLN A 461 -13.33 29.36 -20.36
C GLN A 461 -14.49 28.37 -20.31
N VAL A 462 -15.36 28.50 -19.29
CA VAL A 462 -16.63 27.77 -19.28
C VAL A 462 -17.55 28.40 -20.32
N PRO A 463 -18.11 27.63 -21.28
CA PRO A 463 -19.04 28.17 -22.27
C PRO A 463 -20.24 28.85 -21.60
N ALA A 464 -20.58 30.07 -22.03
CA ALA A 464 -21.67 30.88 -21.48
C ALA A 464 -23.06 30.20 -21.52
N THR A 465 -23.18 29.04 -22.15
CA THR A 465 -24.39 28.23 -22.24
C THR A 465 -24.78 27.51 -20.94
N PHE A 466 -23.90 27.43 -19.94
CA PHE A 466 -24.23 26.84 -18.63
C PHE A 466 -25.00 27.77 -17.68
N GLY A 467 -25.24 29.03 -18.06
CA GLY A 467 -25.89 30.06 -17.24
C GLY A 467 -27.37 30.35 -17.54
N ARG A 468 -28.15 29.43 -18.12
CA ARG A 468 -29.61 29.65 -18.23
C ARG A 468 -30.32 29.22 -16.95
N ALA A 469 -30.68 30.20 -16.12
CA ALA A 469 -31.62 30.03 -15.02
C ALA A 469 -32.91 29.40 -15.55
N ARG A 470 -33.21 28.16 -15.13
CA ARG A 470 -34.55 27.57 -15.30
C ARG A 470 -35.46 28.19 -14.24
N SER A 471 -36.16 29.27 -14.61
CA SER A 471 -37.32 29.74 -13.85
C SER A 471 -38.50 28.79 -14.08
N LYS A 472 -38.60 27.74 -13.27
CA LYS A 472 -39.88 27.12 -12.96
C LYS A 472 -40.04 27.15 -11.46
N SER A 473 -40.77 28.16 -10.99
CA SER A 473 -41.32 28.20 -9.64
C SER A 473 -42.22 26.97 -9.49
N VAL A 474 -41.90 26.12 -8.51
CA VAL A 474 -42.83 25.12 -7.99
C VAL A 474 -43.57 25.83 -6.86
N ARG A 475 -44.88 26.07 -7.06
CA ARG A 475 -45.79 26.51 -6.00
C ARG A 475 -46.05 25.31 -5.11
N PHE A 476 -45.82 25.46 -3.81
CA PHE A 476 -46.39 24.59 -2.79
C PHE A 476 -47.68 25.26 -2.34
N ASP A 477 -48.81 24.58 -2.53
CA ASP A 477 -50.09 25.03 -2.00
C ASP A 477 -50.11 24.79 -0.48
N ASP A 478 -50.58 25.80 0.25
CA ASP A 478 -50.67 25.84 1.70
C ASP A 478 -51.59 24.73 2.24
N VAL A 479 -51.07 23.94 3.18
CA VAL A 479 -51.87 23.04 4.02
C VAL A 479 -52.55 23.90 5.09
N GLN A 480 -53.87 24.01 5.01
CA GLN A 480 -54.70 24.61 6.05
C GLN A 480 -54.70 23.71 7.30
N GLU A 481 -54.31 24.27 8.43
CA GLU A 481 -54.62 23.76 9.76
C GLU A 481 -56.12 23.95 10.02
N GLU A 482 -56.85 22.84 10.24
CA GLU A 482 -58.15 22.86 10.90
C GLU A 482 -57.98 22.48 12.38
N HIS A 483 -58.83 23.15 13.17
CA HIS A 483 -58.91 23.23 14.63
C HIS A 483 -58.96 21.91 15.40
#